data_AF-A0A6I9M611-F1
#
_entry.id   AF-A0A6I9M611-F1
#
_cell.length_a   1.000
_cell.length_b   1.000
_cell.length_c   1.000
_cell.angle_alpha   90.00
_cell.angle_beta   90.00
_cell.angle_gamma   90.00
#
_symmetry.space_group_name_H-M   'P 1'
#
loop_
_entity.id
_entity.type
_entity.pdbx_description
1 polymer ?
#
loop_
_entity_poly.entity_id
_entity_poly.type
_entity_poly.pdbx_seq_one_letter_code
_entity_poly.pdbx_strand_id
1 'polypeptide(L)'
;MVQTMELWVQLKQAGLEPLGLGPLPQALRMPLPEGNPGQTLMSSGTELGGAREPLLWIWEELGNLRRVDVQLLGQLCHLGLEMGALREELVTILEEEEEEEKEEEEGSCVEEEEEGPQGKQEEGHPGASFPAQHLPHFEMII
;
A
#
# COMPACT_ATOMS: atom_id res chain seq x y z
N MET A 1 18.94 0.00 -10.43
CA MET A 1 17.89 0.12 -11.46
C MET A 1 17.21 -1.21 -11.74
N VAL A 2 17.97 -2.29 -12.02
CA VAL A 2 17.40 -3.63 -12.25
C VAL A 2 16.49 -4.10 -11.08
N GLN A 3 16.97 -4.01 -9.84
CA GLN A 3 16.18 -4.38 -8.65
C GLN A 3 14.89 -3.56 -8.48
N THR A 4 14.95 -2.23 -8.69
CA THR A 4 13.76 -1.36 -8.61
C THR A 4 12.68 -1.77 -9.61
N MET A 5 13.07 -2.14 -10.83
CA MET A 5 12.12 -2.57 -11.86
C MET A 5 11.50 -3.92 -11.52
N GLU A 6 12.25 -4.83 -10.89
CA GLU A 6 11.73 -6.11 -10.42
C GLU A 6 10.67 -5.92 -9.33
N LEU A 7 10.96 -5.09 -8.32
CA LEU A 7 10.00 -4.77 -7.25
C LEU A 7 8.71 -4.13 -7.80
N TRP A 8 8.84 -3.26 -8.80
CA TRP A 8 7.68 -2.65 -9.46
C TRP A 8 6.81 -3.69 -10.18
N VAL A 9 7.42 -4.69 -10.84
CA VAL A 9 6.68 -5.79 -11.48
C VAL A 9 5.97 -6.64 -10.44
N GLN A 10 6.65 -6.99 -9.34
CA GLN A 10 6.05 -7.75 -8.24
C GLN A 10 4.84 -7.01 -7.64
N LEU A 11 4.99 -5.71 -7.36
CA LEU A 11 3.91 -4.86 -6.83
C LEU A 11 2.67 -4.89 -7.75
N LYS A 12 2.88 -4.78 -9.07
CA LYS A 12 1.78 -4.86 -10.05
C LYS A 12 1.12 -6.23 -10.08
N GLN A 13 1.91 -7.30 -10.04
CA GLN A 13 1.38 -8.67 -10.05
C GLN A 13 0.53 -8.96 -8.81
N ALA A 14 0.91 -8.38 -7.66
CA ALA A 14 0.14 -8.44 -6.43
C ALA A 14 -1.11 -7.54 -6.44
N GLY A 15 -1.33 -6.72 -7.48
CA GLY A 15 -2.44 -5.78 -7.53
C GLY A 15 -2.32 -4.63 -6.52
N LEU A 16 -1.11 -4.41 -5.97
CA LEU A 16 -0.82 -3.41 -4.94
C LEU A 16 -0.36 -2.06 -5.53
N GLU A 17 -0.68 -1.81 -6.81
CA GLU A 17 -0.31 -0.56 -7.47
C GLU A 17 -1.10 0.61 -6.85
N PRO A 18 -0.44 1.72 -6.48
CA PRO A 18 -1.14 2.84 -5.87
C PRO A 18 -2.16 3.44 -6.86
N LEU A 19 -3.39 3.65 -6.39
CA LEU A 19 -4.44 4.28 -7.19
C LEU A 19 -3.96 5.68 -7.63
N GLY A 20 -3.93 5.90 -8.95
CA GLY A 20 -3.56 7.18 -9.54
C GLY A 20 -2.07 7.33 -9.92
N LEU A 21 -1.21 6.33 -9.66
CA LEU A 21 0.22 6.44 -10.02
C LEU A 21 0.49 6.35 -11.53
N GLY A 22 -0.48 5.89 -12.33
CA GLY A 22 -0.33 5.75 -13.77
C GLY A 22 0.82 4.81 -14.18
N PRO A 23 1.12 4.68 -15.49
CA PRO A 23 2.25 3.90 -15.94
C PRO A 23 3.57 4.56 -15.51
N LEU A 24 4.53 3.75 -15.09
CA LEU A 24 5.85 4.24 -14.68
C LEU A 24 6.47 5.17 -15.75
N PRO A 25 6.99 6.37 -15.42
CA PRO A 25 7.59 7.28 -16.39
C PRO A 25 8.71 6.62 -17.21
N GLN A 26 8.78 6.92 -18.50
CA GLN A 26 9.77 6.33 -19.41
C GLN A 26 11.21 6.64 -18.97
N ALA A 27 11.43 7.82 -18.37
CA ALA A 27 12.72 8.18 -17.79
C ALA A 27 13.19 7.19 -16.72
N LEU A 28 12.30 6.58 -15.94
CA LEU A 28 12.69 5.60 -14.92
C LEU A 28 12.88 4.18 -15.49
N ARG A 29 12.29 3.91 -16.67
CA ARG A 29 12.39 2.61 -17.36
C ARG A 29 13.68 2.44 -18.15
N MET A 30 14.23 3.53 -18.66
CA MET A 30 15.48 3.48 -19.43
C MET A 30 16.70 3.45 -18.50
N PRO A 31 17.84 2.90 -18.93
CA PRO A 31 19.12 3.12 -18.25
C PRO A 31 19.45 4.61 -18.16
N LEU A 32 20.15 5.01 -17.12
CA LEU A 32 20.74 6.35 -17.07
C LEU A 32 21.77 6.40 -18.20
N PRO A 33 21.77 7.40 -19.09
CA PRO A 33 22.79 7.49 -20.12
C PRO A 33 24.15 7.56 -19.43
N GLU A 34 24.96 6.52 -19.63
CA GLU A 34 26.30 6.37 -19.03
C GLU A 34 27.34 7.28 -19.71
N GLY A 35 26.96 7.98 -20.78
CA GLY A 35 27.82 8.89 -21.52
C GLY A 35 28.04 10.21 -20.78
N ASN A 36 29.29 10.68 -20.75
CA ASN A 36 29.61 12.03 -20.30
C ASN A 36 28.85 13.03 -21.20
N PRO A 37 27.93 13.85 -20.66
CA PRO A 37 27.17 14.82 -21.45
C PRO A 37 28.10 15.80 -22.18
N GLY A 38 29.29 16.04 -21.64
CA GLY A 38 30.38 16.76 -22.28
C GLY A 38 30.84 16.16 -23.59
N GLN A 39 30.81 14.84 -23.81
CA GLN A 39 31.18 14.24 -25.10
C GLN A 39 30.11 14.48 -26.18
N THR A 40 28.83 14.39 -25.80
CA THR A 40 27.70 14.72 -26.69
C THR A 40 27.70 16.21 -27.03
N LEU A 41 27.99 17.08 -26.07
CA LEU A 41 28.11 18.53 -26.27
C LEU A 41 29.38 18.93 -27.04
N MET A 42 30.47 18.15 -26.94
CA MET A 42 31.70 18.36 -27.73
C MET A 42 31.53 17.97 -29.19
N SER A 43 30.66 16.99 -29.47
CA SER A 43 30.42 16.49 -30.83
C SER A 43 29.50 17.41 -31.65
N SER A 44 28.72 18.28 -31.00
CA SER A 44 27.74 19.12 -31.70
C SER A 44 28.35 20.32 -32.43
N GLY A 45 29.64 20.63 -32.23
CA GLY A 45 30.37 21.68 -32.97
C GLY A 45 29.85 23.11 -32.78
N THR A 46 28.73 23.30 -32.09
CA THR A 46 28.15 24.60 -31.78
C THR A 46 28.97 25.26 -30.68
N GLU A 47 29.54 26.44 -30.93
CA GLU A 47 30.14 27.27 -29.89
C GLU A 47 29.08 27.61 -28.84
N LEU A 48 28.96 26.79 -27.80
CA LEU A 48 28.02 26.97 -26.71
C LEU A 48 28.40 28.13 -25.77
N GLY A 49 29.44 28.89 -26.11
CA GLY A 49 29.98 30.00 -25.31
C GLY A 49 30.13 29.62 -23.83
N GLY A 50 29.89 30.59 -22.95
CA GLY A 50 29.87 30.37 -21.49
C GLY A 50 28.62 29.66 -20.95
N ALA A 51 27.71 29.19 -21.81
CA ALA A 51 26.54 28.40 -21.39
C ALA A 51 26.85 26.90 -21.23
N ARG A 52 28.05 26.48 -21.66
CA ARG A 52 28.50 25.09 -21.57
C ARG A 52 28.54 24.58 -20.14
N GLU A 53 29.14 25.34 -19.24
CA GLU A 53 29.31 24.95 -17.83
C GLU A 53 27.95 24.86 -17.11
N PRO A 54 27.03 25.85 -17.24
CA PRO A 54 25.67 25.73 -16.74
C PRO A 54 24.91 24.49 -17.23
N LEU A 55 25.04 24.15 -18.52
CA LEU A 55 24.34 23.00 -19.10
C LEU A 55 24.89 21.66 -18.61
N LEU A 56 26.21 21.56 -18.40
CA LEU A 56 26.81 20.38 -17.79
C LEU A 56 26.33 20.19 -16.35
N TRP A 57 26.27 21.28 -15.57
CA TRP A 57 25.75 21.25 -14.21
C TRP A 57 24.29 20.81 -14.17
N ILE A 58 23.42 21.40 -15.01
CA ILE A 58 22.00 20.99 -15.10
C ILE A 58 21.90 19.49 -15.41
N TRP A 59 22.75 18.98 -16.30
CA TRP A 59 22.69 17.56 -16.65
C TRP A 59 23.07 16.64 -15.50
N GLU A 60 24.10 17.01 -14.74
CA GLU A 60 24.51 16.29 -13.54
C GLU A 60 23.40 16.29 -12.49
N GLU A 61 22.78 17.44 -12.22
CA GLU A 61 21.67 17.55 -11.28
C GLU A 61 20.46 16.72 -11.69
N LEU A 62 20.10 16.71 -12.98
CA LEU A 62 19.02 15.86 -13.49
C LEU A 62 19.36 14.37 -13.35
N GLY A 63 20.62 13.99 -13.52
CA GLY A 63 21.10 12.63 -13.27
C GLY A 63 21.01 12.24 -11.79
N ASN A 64 21.35 13.17 -10.89
CA ASN A 64 21.23 12.98 -9.45
C ASN A 64 19.78 12.84 -9.02
N LEU A 65 18.90 13.73 -9.48
CA LEU A 65 17.46 13.67 -9.20
C LEU A 65 16.86 12.35 -9.66
N ARG A 66 17.16 11.92 -10.89
CA ARG A 66 16.69 10.63 -11.40
C ARG A 66 17.19 9.45 -10.57
N ARG A 67 18.40 9.51 -10.02
CA ARG A 67 18.91 8.45 -9.13
C ARG A 67 18.10 8.38 -7.84
N VAL A 68 17.77 9.53 -7.26
CA VAL A 68 16.91 9.63 -6.08
C VAL A 68 15.50 9.10 -6.40
N ASP A 69 14.92 9.48 -7.54
CA ASP A 69 13.60 8.99 -7.96
C ASP A 69 13.56 7.46 -8.08
N VAL A 70 14.62 6.85 -8.65
CA VAL A 70 14.73 5.39 -8.75
C VAL A 70 14.87 4.73 -7.38
N GLN A 71 15.58 5.35 -6.44
CA GLN A 71 15.70 4.84 -5.07
C GLN A 71 14.36 4.93 -4.34
N LEU A 72 13.70 6.10 -4.39
CA LEU A 72 12.40 6.33 -3.76
C LEU A 72 11.35 5.37 -4.31
N LEU A 73 11.29 5.17 -5.63
CA LEU A 73 10.42 4.19 -6.25
C LEU A 73 10.66 2.78 -5.69
N GLY A 74 11.92 2.39 -5.52
CA GLY A 74 12.28 1.09 -4.94
C GLY A 74 11.77 0.94 -3.50
N GLN A 75 11.96 1.97 -2.68
CA GLN A 75 11.46 1.99 -1.30
C GLN A 75 9.93 1.92 -1.25
N LEU A 76 9.23 2.65 -2.12
CA LEU A 76 7.77 2.61 -2.20
C LEU A 76 7.26 1.24 -2.65
N CYS A 77 7.91 0.60 -3.63
CA CYS A 77 7.53 -0.75 -4.05
C CYS A 77 7.75 -1.77 -2.92
N HIS A 78 8.88 -1.68 -2.23
CA HIS A 78 9.18 -2.56 -1.11
C HIS A 78 8.16 -2.40 0.02
N LEU A 79 7.89 -1.16 0.44
CA LEU A 79 6.87 -0.87 1.45
C LEU A 79 5.49 -1.37 1.03
N GLY A 80 5.11 -1.17 -0.24
CA GLY A 80 3.84 -1.66 -0.77
C GLY A 80 3.70 -3.17 -0.67
N LEU A 81 4.77 -3.93 -0.97
CA LEU A 81 4.80 -5.38 -0.83
C LEU A 81 4.72 -5.82 0.64
N GLU A 82 5.45 -5.16 1.55
CA GLU A 82 5.37 -5.43 2.99
C GLU A 82 3.96 -5.19 3.54
N MET A 83 3.33 -4.07 3.14
CA MET A 83 1.94 -3.78 3.50
C MET A 83 0.96 -4.82 2.93
N GLY A 84 1.25 -5.36 1.74
CA GLY A 84 0.49 -6.46 1.16
C GLY A 84 0.56 -7.72 2.02
N ALA A 85 1.77 -8.15 2.38
CA ALA A 85 1.99 -9.30 3.24
C ALA A 85 1.31 -9.15 4.61
N LEU A 86 1.40 -7.97 5.23
CA LEU A 86 0.71 -7.69 6.49
C LEU A 86 -0.81 -7.75 6.38
N ARG A 87 -1.38 -7.37 5.23
CA ARG A 87 -2.83 -7.50 5.00
C ARG A 87 -3.25 -8.97 4.88
N GLU A 88 -2.45 -9.79 4.22
CA GLU A 88 -2.70 -11.24 4.11
C GLU A 88 -2.57 -11.93 5.47
N GLU A 89 -1.55 -11.57 6.25
CA GLU A 89 -1.37 -12.06 7.63
C GLU A 89 -2.58 -11.69 8.51
N LEU A 90 -3.04 -10.43 8.45
CA LEU A 90 -4.21 -9.99 9.20
C LEU A 90 -5.49 -10.75 8.80
N VAL A 91 -5.70 -10.99 7.50
CA VAL A 91 -6.83 -11.78 7.02
C VAL A 91 -6.78 -13.20 7.58
N THR A 92 -5.60 -13.82 7.56
CA THR A 92 -5.40 -15.18 8.10
C THR A 92 -5.73 -15.25 9.59
N ILE A 93 -5.24 -14.30 10.38
CA ILE A 93 -5.51 -14.24 11.83
C ILE A 93 -7.01 -14.11 12.10
N LEU A 94 -7.72 -13.27 11.35
CA LEU A 94 -9.16 -13.08 11.52
C LEU A 94 -9.97 -14.32 11.10
N GLU A 95 -9.55 -15.02 10.05
CA GLU A 95 -10.18 -16.28 9.64
C GLU A 95 -9.96 -17.37 10.71
N GLU A 96 -8.77 -17.47 11.28
CA GLU A 96 -8.45 -18.38 12.39
C GLU A 96 -9.28 -18.05 13.65
N GLU A 97 -9.37 -16.77 14.03
CA GLU A 97 -10.16 -16.32 15.19
C GLU A 97 -11.66 -16.63 15.02
N GLU A 98 -12.22 -16.46 13.81
CA GLU A 98 -13.63 -16.78 13.54
C GLU A 98 -13.91 -18.30 13.60
N GLU A 99 -12.94 -19.15 13.26
CA GLU A 99 -13.07 -20.61 13.40
C GLU A 99 -13.04 -21.04 14.86
N GLU A 100 -12.14 -20.47 15.67
CA GLU A 100 -12.07 -20.75 17.12
C GLU A 100 -13.37 -20.34 17.83
N GLU A 101 -13.94 -19.17 17.52
CA GLU A 101 -15.23 -18.73 18.09
C GLU A 101 -16.38 -19.71 17.78
N LYS A 102 -16.42 -20.26 16.56
CA LYS A 102 -17.43 -21.26 16.16
C LYS A 102 -17.25 -22.58 16.89
N GLU A 103 -16.02 -23.04 17.08
CA GLU A 103 -15.74 -24.27 17.82
C GLU A 103 -16.11 -24.12 19.31
N GLU A 104 -15.89 -22.96 19.91
CA GLU A 104 -16.32 -22.65 21.27
C GLU A 104 -17.86 -22.61 21.40
N GLU A 105 -18.57 -22.01 20.44
CA GLU A 105 -20.04 -21.95 20.42
C GLU A 105 -20.68 -23.34 20.22
N GLU A 106 -20.14 -24.17 19.30
CA GLU A 106 -20.62 -25.54 19.10
C GLU A 106 -20.32 -26.45 20.30
N GLY A 107 -19.18 -26.28 20.96
CA GLY A 107 -18.81 -27.01 22.19
C GLY A 107 -19.73 -26.70 23.38
N SER A 108 -20.21 -25.46 23.49
CA SER A 108 -21.15 -25.05 24.54
C SER A 108 -22.56 -25.64 24.37
N CYS A 109 -22.98 -25.93 23.14
CA CYS A 109 -24.32 -26.47 22.85
C CYS A 109 -24.49 -27.94 23.28
N VAL A 110 -23.41 -28.69 23.47
CA VAL A 110 -23.43 -30.11 23.86
C VAL A 110 -23.57 -30.29 25.38
N GLU A 111 -23.27 -29.27 26.19
CA GLU A 111 -23.38 -29.34 27.66
C GLU A 111 -24.78 -28.98 28.20
N GLU A 112 -25.71 -28.45 27.38
CA GLU A 112 -27.05 -28.03 27.82
C GLU A 112 -28.19 -29.02 27.52
N GLU A 113 -27.91 -30.29 27.21
CA GLU A 113 -28.94 -31.34 27.05
C GLU A 113 -29.02 -32.34 28.24
N GLU A 114 -28.87 -31.88 29.49
CA GLU A 114 -29.35 -32.69 30.65
C GLU A 114 -29.78 -31.84 31.86
N GLU A 115 -30.82 -31.02 31.72
CA GLU A 115 -31.72 -30.79 32.86
C GLU A 115 -33.16 -30.47 32.41
N GLY A 116 -34.09 -31.37 32.76
CA GLY A 116 -35.50 -31.28 32.39
C GLY A 116 -36.26 -30.15 33.10
N PRO A 117 -37.49 -29.84 32.65
CA PRO A 117 -38.10 -28.53 32.76
C PRO A 117 -38.79 -28.32 34.11
N GLN A 118 -38.49 -27.22 34.80
CA GLN A 118 -39.27 -26.79 35.96
C GLN A 118 -39.72 -25.34 35.80
N GLY A 119 -41.03 -25.20 35.57
CA GLY A 119 -41.64 -23.92 35.23
C GLY A 119 -41.87 -22.98 36.40
N LYS A 120 -42.20 -21.74 36.08
CA LYS A 120 -43.48 -21.06 36.38
C LYS A 120 -43.37 -19.58 35.97
N GLN A 121 -44.51 -19.07 35.53
CA GLN A 121 -44.77 -17.69 35.12
C GLN A 121 -44.32 -16.66 36.16
N GLU A 122 -43.80 -15.51 35.72
CA GLU A 122 -44.26 -14.21 36.21
C GLU A 122 -43.93 -13.08 35.19
N GLU A 123 -44.72 -12.03 35.30
CA GLU A 123 -45.11 -11.00 34.36
C GLU A 123 -44.15 -9.79 34.41
N GLY A 124 -43.80 -9.17 33.28
CA GLY A 124 -43.02 -7.93 33.31
C GLY A 124 -42.51 -7.36 31.99
N HIS A 125 -43.39 -6.67 31.26
CA HIS A 125 -43.19 -5.52 30.34
C HIS A 125 -42.14 -5.55 29.18
N PRO A 126 -42.54 -5.06 27.98
CA PRO A 126 -41.69 -5.05 26.79
C PRO A 126 -40.80 -3.80 26.69
N GLY A 127 -39.59 -3.98 26.15
CA GLY A 127 -38.88 -2.94 25.40
C GLY A 127 -37.77 -2.20 26.14
N ALA A 128 -36.56 -2.75 26.11
CA ALA A 128 -35.34 -1.96 26.20
C ALA A 128 -34.71 -1.92 24.80
N SER A 129 -35.04 -0.89 24.03
CA SER A 129 -34.39 -0.60 22.75
C SER A 129 -32.90 -0.35 22.96
N PHE A 130 -32.08 -1.04 22.19
CA PHE A 130 -30.63 -0.82 22.08
C PHE A 130 -30.35 0.67 21.84
N PRO A 131 -29.41 1.31 22.56
CA PRO A 131 -28.99 2.66 22.19
C PRO A 131 -28.22 2.55 20.87
N ALA A 132 -28.75 3.21 19.85
CA ALA A 132 -28.14 3.35 18.54
C ALA A 132 -26.69 3.84 18.68
N GLN A 133 -25.77 3.14 18.03
CA GLN A 133 -24.39 3.55 17.87
C GLN A 133 -24.37 4.89 17.12
N HIS A 134 -24.10 5.96 17.88
CA HIS A 134 -24.04 7.31 17.35
C HIS A 134 -22.77 7.44 16.51
N LEU A 135 -22.89 7.45 15.17
CA LEU A 135 -21.79 7.85 14.30
C LEU A 135 -21.45 9.33 14.58
N PRO A 136 -20.16 9.70 14.70
CA PRO A 136 -19.78 11.10 14.80
C PRO A 136 -20.07 11.78 13.47
N HIS A 137 -21.03 12.70 13.48
CA HIS A 137 -21.28 13.63 12.39
C HIS A 137 -20.15 14.68 12.42
N PHE A 138 -19.19 14.57 11.51
CA PHE A 138 -18.29 15.69 11.23
C PHE A 138 -19.01 16.60 10.22
N GLU A 139 -19.43 17.78 10.67
CA GLU A 139 -19.93 18.83 9.78
C GLU A 139 -18.80 19.27 8.84
N MET A 140 -18.97 19.02 7.55
CA MET A 140 -18.14 19.63 6.51
C MET A 140 -18.74 21.00 6.18
N ILE A 141 -18.12 22.05 6.71
CA ILE A 141 -18.42 23.43 6.33
C ILE A 141 -17.90 23.62 4.89
N ILE A 142 -18.81 23.91 3.96
CA ILE A 142 -18.52 24.30 2.58
C ILE A 142 -18.35 25.81 2.52
#